data_AF-A0A0S7BZI9-F1
#
_entry.id   AF-A0A0S7BZI9-F1
#
_cell.length_a   1.000
_cell.length_b   1.000
_cell.length_c   1.000
_cell.angle_alpha   90.00
_cell.angle_beta   90.00
_cell.angle_gamma   90.00
#
_symmetry.space_group_name_H-M   'P 1'
#
loop_
_entity.id
_entity.type
_entity.pdbx_description
1 polymer ?
#
loop_
_entity_poly.entity_id
_entity_poly.type
_entity_poly.pdbx_seq_one_letter_code
_entity_poly.pdbx_strand_id
1 'polypeptide(L)'
;MTVNHYSSDRYVKKFKTKDHLISILFCAFAMRRSLREASGAMLCLSDMTKHLQQDNIPRRSKLADANQLRSSEVFGYIYNQLLLKHGHFISDSRIKDVIK
;
A
#
# COMPACT_ATOMS: atom_id res chain seq x y z
N MET A 1 -3.53 14.63 -1.46
CA MET A 1 -5.00 14.73 -1.38
C MET A 1 -5.56 13.68 -0.40
N THR A 2 -5.36 12.38 -0.63
CA THR A 2 -5.86 11.31 0.26
C THR A 2 -5.35 11.39 1.71
N VAL A 3 -4.05 11.65 1.90
CA VAL A 3 -3.44 11.75 3.24
C VAL A 3 -4.08 12.86 4.07
N ASN A 4 -4.49 13.96 3.44
CA ASN A 4 -5.14 15.08 4.12
C ASN A 4 -6.60 14.78 4.43
N HIS A 5 -7.30 14.10 3.50
CA HIS A 5 -8.71 13.72 3.67
C HIS A 5 -8.91 12.77 4.87
N TYR A 6 -8.01 11.81 5.04
CA TYR A 6 -8.07 10.83 6.15
C TYR A 6 -7.15 11.17 7.32
N SER A 7 -6.39 12.27 7.25
CA SER A 7 -5.34 12.62 8.21
C SER A 7 -4.40 11.44 8.51
N SER A 8 -4.13 10.58 7.52
CA SER A 8 -3.53 9.26 7.72
C SER A 8 -2.04 9.30 8.08
N ASP A 9 -1.38 10.45 7.91
CA ASP A 9 0.00 10.68 8.38
C ASP A 9 0.06 11.62 9.59
N ARG A 10 -1.09 11.95 10.20
CA ARG A 10 -1.11 12.76 11.43
C ARG A 10 -0.36 12.00 12.52
N TYR A 11 0.60 12.68 13.15
CA TYR A 11 1.52 12.13 14.16
C TYR A 11 2.57 11.12 13.64
N VAL A 12 2.65 10.89 12.34
CA VAL A 12 3.59 9.95 11.74
C VAL A 12 4.83 10.67 11.24
N LYS A 13 6.01 10.30 11.78
CA LYS A 13 7.29 10.94 11.41
C LYS A 13 8.01 10.29 10.23
N LYS A 14 8.07 8.96 10.17
CA LYS A 14 8.94 8.23 9.21
C LYS A 14 8.23 7.22 8.33
N PHE A 15 7.26 6.47 8.84
CA PHE A 15 6.57 5.40 8.09
C PHE A 15 5.21 5.89 7.59
N LYS A 16 5.23 6.63 6.49
CA LYS A 16 4.07 7.35 5.95
C LYS A 16 3.10 6.41 5.23
N THR A 17 1.96 6.94 4.82
CA THR A 17 0.90 6.19 4.13
C THR A 17 1.42 5.52 2.85
N LYS A 18 2.39 6.16 2.16
CA LYS A 18 3.09 5.57 1.00
C LYS A 18 3.81 4.28 1.38
N ASP A 19 4.62 4.32 2.44
CA ASP A 19 5.44 3.18 2.88
C ASP A 19 4.55 2.04 3.38
N HIS A 20 3.45 2.38 4.06
CA HIS A 20 2.47 1.41 4.53
C HIS A 20 1.72 0.75 3.37
N LEU A 21 1.35 1.52 2.33
CA LEU A 21 0.73 0.99 1.13
C LEU A 21 1.66 0.00 0.40
N ILE A 22 2.93 0.37 0.20
CA ILE A 22 3.94 -0.51 -0.41
C ILE A 22 4.07 -1.80 0.41
N SER A 23 4.12 -1.68 1.74
CA SER A 23 4.19 -2.82 2.65
C SER A 23 3.01 -3.78 2.50
N ILE A 24 1.78 -3.26 2.44
CA ILE A 24 0.57 -4.08 2.29
C ILE A 24 0.53 -4.76 0.91
N LEU A 25 0.85 -4.01 -0.15
CA LEU A 25 0.85 -4.53 -1.52
C LEU A 25 1.84 -5.70 -1.66
N PHE A 26 3.01 -5.52 -1.07
CA PHE A 26 4.03 -6.55 -1.03
C PHE A 26 3.59 -7.80 -0.25
N CYS A 27 2.89 -7.62 0.88
CA CYS A 27 2.31 -8.74 1.63
C CYS A 27 1.23 -9.48 0.82
N ALA A 28 0.40 -8.74 0.08
CA ALA A 28 -0.63 -9.29 -0.78
C ALA A 28 -0.03 -10.15 -1.90
N PHE A 29 1.02 -9.67 -2.57
CA PHE A 29 1.74 -10.45 -3.58
C PHE A 29 2.43 -11.68 -3.02
N ALA A 30 3.00 -11.58 -1.81
CA ALA A 30 3.66 -12.69 -1.16
C ALA A 30 2.69 -13.70 -0.48
N MET A 31 1.37 -13.48 -0.59
CA MET A 31 0.30 -14.24 0.08
C MET A 31 0.53 -14.46 1.59
N ARG A 32 1.20 -13.52 2.26
CA ARG A 32 1.55 -13.65 3.69
C ARG A 32 0.42 -13.12 4.55
N ARG A 33 0.04 -13.88 5.58
CA ARG A 33 -1.07 -13.54 6.48
C ARG A 33 -0.61 -13.00 7.84
N SER A 34 0.67 -13.13 8.20
CA SER A 34 1.17 -12.62 9.48
C SER A 34 2.12 -11.43 9.33
N LEU A 35 2.09 -10.52 10.31
CA LEU A 35 3.03 -9.39 10.38
C LEU A 35 4.50 -9.81 10.49
N ARG A 36 4.76 -11.02 11.01
CA ARG A 36 6.12 -11.58 11.11
C ARG A 36 6.64 -11.93 9.72
N GLU A 37 5.84 -12.68 8.95
CA GLU A 37 6.15 -13.01 7.56
C GLU A 37 6.24 -11.75 6.69
N ALA A 38 5.34 -10.79 6.89
CA ALA A 38 5.37 -9.49 6.22
C ALA A 38 6.74 -8.80 6.42
N SER A 39 7.16 -8.63 7.68
CA SER A 39 8.44 -7.99 8.00
C SER A 39 9.65 -8.77 7.47
N GLY A 40 9.60 -10.11 7.49
CA GLY A 40 10.68 -10.96 6.97
C GLY A 40 10.78 -10.92 5.45
N ALA A 41 9.64 -10.93 4.77
CA ALA A 41 9.59 -10.84 3.31
C ALA A 41 10.05 -9.43 2.84
N MET A 42 9.63 -8.37 3.53
CA MET A 42 10.10 -7.01 3.24
C MET A 42 11.59 -6.83 3.51
N LEU A 43 12.15 -7.55 4.49
CA LEU A 43 13.60 -7.59 4.72
C LEU A 43 14.33 -8.26 3.54
N CYS A 44 13.83 -9.40 3.09
CA CYS A 44 14.39 -10.13 1.95
C CYS A 44 14.40 -9.30 0.66
N LEU A 45 13.36 -8.50 0.43
CA LEU A 45 13.20 -7.69 -0.79
C LEU A 45 13.49 -6.20 -0.56
N SER A 46 14.17 -5.86 0.53
CA SER A 46 14.55 -4.49 0.87
C SER A 46 15.48 -3.87 -0.15
N ASP A 47 16.44 -4.63 -0.67
CA ASP A 47 17.34 -4.18 -1.74
C ASP A 47 16.58 -3.92 -3.04
N MET A 48 15.58 -4.76 -3.34
CA MET A 48 14.72 -4.56 -4.51
C MET A 48 13.83 -3.33 -4.34
N THR A 49 13.46 -2.92 -3.13
CA THR A 49 12.56 -1.78 -2.88
C THR A 49 13.28 -0.44 -2.67
N LYS A 50 14.61 -0.40 -2.77
CA LYS A 50 15.40 0.85 -2.70
C LYS A 50 14.96 1.90 -3.72
N HIS A 51 14.58 1.48 -4.93
CA HIS A 51 14.08 2.39 -5.97
C HIS A 51 12.74 3.05 -5.60
N LEU A 52 11.98 2.49 -4.65
CA LEU A 52 10.71 3.06 -4.16
C LEU A 52 10.91 4.11 -3.06
N GLN A 53 12.16 4.49 -2.76
CA GLN A 53 12.53 5.42 -1.68
C GLN A 53 11.93 4.99 -0.34
N GLN A 54 11.96 3.67 -0.08
CA GLN A 54 11.55 3.12 1.21
C GLN A 54 12.81 2.91 2.04
N ASP A 55 13.32 4.00 2.63
CA ASP A 55 14.63 4.01 3.30
C ASP A 55 14.71 3.11 4.54
N ASN A 56 13.56 2.66 5.07
CA ASN A 56 13.51 1.90 6.31
C ASN A 56 12.56 0.71 6.19
N ILE A 57 13.12 -0.49 6.34
CA ILE A 57 12.35 -1.73 6.47
C ILE A 57 11.52 -1.65 7.75
N PRO A 58 10.18 -1.77 7.68
CA PRO A 58 9.36 -1.66 8.86
C PRO A 58 9.50 -2.92 9.72
N ARG A 59 9.83 -2.72 11.00
CA ARG A 59 9.77 -3.80 12.00
C ARG A 59 8.31 -4.20 12.24
N ARG A 60 8.07 -5.43 12.72
CA ARG A 60 6.73 -5.91 13.10
C ARG A 60 5.94 -4.90 13.94
N SER A 61 6.58 -4.30 14.95
CA SER A 61 5.94 -3.31 15.82
C SER A 61 5.50 -2.05 15.07
N LYS A 62 6.30 -1.58 14.10
CA LYS A 62 5.93 -0.44 13.25
C LYS A 62 4.76 -0.77 12.33
N LEU A 63 4.71 -1.98 11.78
CA LEU A 63 3.57 -2.43 10.96
C LEU A 63 2.29 -2.55 11.80
N ALA A 64 2.40 -3.07 13.03
CA ALA A 64 1.28 -3.16 13.95
C ALA A 64 0.73 -1.78 14.33
N ASP A 65 1.62 -0.85 14.71
CA ASP A 65 1.26 0.54 15.01
C ASP A 65 0.61 1.22 13.81
N ALA A 66 1.18 1.06 12.62
CA ALA A 66 0.61 1.60 11.38
C ALA A 66 -0.78 1.04 11.06
N ASN A 67 -1.02 -0.25 11.30
CA ASN A 67 -2.34 -0.86 11.15
C ASN A 67 -3.37 -0.33 12.15
N GLN A 68 -2.94 0.04 13.36
CA GLN A 68 -3.83 0.63 14.36
C GLN A 68 -4.15 2.10 14.04
N LEU A 69 -3.16 2.85 13.56
CA LEU A 69 -3.29 4.28 13.28
C LEU A 69 -4.02 4.58 11.96
N ARG A 70 -4.07 3.63 11.02
CA ARG A 70 -4.66 3.84 9.69
C ARG A 70 -5.77 2.85 9.40
N SER A 71 -6.95 3.40 9.14
CA SER A 71 -8.09 2.64 8.63
C SER A 71 -7.80 2.05 7.25
N SER A 72 -8.35 0.85 6.98
CA SER A 72 -8.28 0.21 5.66
C SER A 72 -8.92 1.05 4.56
N GLU A 73 -9.87 1.91 4.92
CA GLU A 73 -10.56 2.85 4.02
C GLU A 73 -9.59 3.77 3.28
N VAL A 74 -8.47 4.16 3.92
CA VAL A 74 -7.45 5.00 3.27
C VAL A 74 -6.90 4.31 2.02
N PHE A 75 -6.59 3.01 2.12
CA PHE A 75 -6.06 2.24 1.01
C PHE A 75 -7.13 1.96 -0.04
N GLY A 76 -8.37 1.70 0.37
CA GLY A 76 -9.51 1.57 -0.53
C GLY A 76 -9.74 2.85 -1.35
N TYR A 77 -9.66 4.02 -0.71
CA TYR A 77 -9.76 5.30 -1.41
C TYR A 77 -8.60 5.49 -2.40
N ILE A 78 -7.36 5.19 -2.00
CA ILE A 78 -6.20 5.26 -2.92
C ILE A 78 -6.44 4.37 -4.15
N TYR A 79 -6.89 3.14 -3.94
CA TYR A 79 -7.20 2.21 -5.03
C TYR A 79 -8.27 2.78 -5.97
N ASN A 80 -9.39 3.27 -5.44
CA ASN A 80 -10.46 3.84 -6.26
C ASN A 80 -9.99 5.06 -7.05
N GLN A 81 -9.18 5.95 -6.46
CA GLN A 81 -8.63 7.10 -7.18
C GLN A 81 -7.68 6.67 -8.31
N LEU A 82 -6.85 5.64 -8.08
CA LEU A 82 -5.99 5.08 -9.12
C LEU A 82 -6.80 4.40 -10.23
N LEU A 83 -7.86 3.67 -9.86
CA LEU A 83 -8.78 3.04 -10.80
C LEU A 83 -9.50 4.07 -11.66
N LEU A 84 -9.97 5.19 -11.09
CA LEU A 84 -10.57 6.27 -11.87
C LEU A 84 -9.57 6.89 -12.85
N LYS A 85 -8.32 7.09 -12.41
CA LYS A 85 -7.28 7.72 -13.23
C LYS A 85 -6.78 6.81 -14.35
N HIS A 86 -6.52 5.54 -14.03
CA HIS A 86 -5.87 4.59 -14.93
C HIS A 86 -6.82 3.55 -15.52
N GLY A 87 -8.10 3.57 -15.13
CA GLY A 87 -9.10 2.60 -15.55
C GLY A 87 -9.18 2.47 -17.05
N HIS A 88 -9.13 3.58 -17.79
CA HIS A 88 -9.14 3.58 -19.26
C HIS A 88 -8.03 2.72 -19.91
N PHE A 89 -6.89 2.53 -19.25
CA PHE A 89 -5.76 1.76 -19.76
C PHE A 89 -5.80 0.27 -19.36
N ILE A 90 -6.61 -0.11 -18.37
CA ILE A 90 -6.69 -1.49 -17.87
C ILE A 90 -7.46 -2.35 -18.87
N SER A 91 -7.01 -3.56 -19.16
CA SER A 91 -7.61 -4.45 -20.17
C SER A 91 -9.13 -4.61 -20.07
N ASP A 92 -9.67 -4.62 -18.85
CA ASP A 92 -11.10 -4.79 -18.55
C ASP A 92 -11.96 -3.54 -18.82
N SER A 93 -11.36 -2.37 -19.05
CA SER A 93 -12.13 -1.16 -19.38
C SER A 93 -12.83 -1.23 -20.74
N ARG A 94 -12.31 -2.09 -21.63
CA ARG A 94 -12.82 -2.36 -22.97
C ARG A 94 -13.97 -3.37 -23.00
N ILE A 95 -14.33 -3.96 -21.86
CA ILE A 95 -15.47 -4.90 -21.79
C ILE A 95 -16.76 -4.24 -22.29
N LYS A 96 -16.95 -2.94 -22.05
CA LYS A 96 -18.10 -2.19 -22.55
C LYS A 96 -18.09 -2.00 -24.07
N ASP A 97 -16.92 -2.07 -24.71
CA ASP A 97 -16.79 -1.99 -26.17
C ASP A 97 -17.05 -3.36 -26.84
N VAL A 98 -16.91 -4.45 -26.08
CA VAL A 98 -17.06 -5.84 -26.57
C VAL A 98 -18.46 -6.40 -26.31
N ILE A 99 -19.12 -6.00 -25.23
CA ILE A 99 -20.51 -6.39 -24.94
C ILE A 99 -21.45 -5.45 -25.70
N LYS A 100 -21.92 -5.90 -26.86
CA LYS A 100 -23.01 -5.28 -27.64
C LYS A 100 -24.23 -6.21 -27.64
#